data_AF-A0A7I9J2J6-F1
#
_entry.id   AF-A0A7I9J2J6-F1
#
_cell.length_a   1.000
_cell.length_b   1.000
_cell.length_c   1.000
_cell.angle_alpha   90.00
_cell.angle_beta   90.00
_cell.angle_gamma   90.00
#
_symmetry.space_group_name_H-M   'P 1'
#
loop_
_entity.id
_entity.type
_entity.pdbx_description
1 polymer ?
#
loop_
_entity_poly.entity_id
_entity_poly.type
_entity_poly.pdbx_seq_one_letter_code
_entity_poly.pdbx_strand_id
1 'polypeptide(L)'
;MDHNPDRLCVWPGYFDMKRSRRGGRRVPKDASVLKPDLEGLFMAARAVGLRKIKREEHTSHPRRPHGREGRLWVSSSGAKESIGAGSKEELLQLIGGQWREMQRNQRQAAEQETARGPKTGDRRARSQRKNTQQRSSFKKRKNFKKR
;
A
#
# COMPACT_ATOMS: atom_id res chain seq x y z
N MET A 1 -12.38 -20.53 20.54
CA MET A 1 -11.38 -20.05 19.56
C MET A 1 -10.96 -21.27 18.78
N ASP A 2 -11.50 -21.46 17.58
CA ASP A 2 -11.21 -22.67 16.78
C ASP A 2 -9.75 -22.65 16.35
N HIS A 3 -8.93 -23.41 17.08
CA HIS A 3 -7.54 -23.66 16.72
C HIS A 3 -7.50 -24.58 15.51
N ASN A 4 -7.71 -23.99 14.33
CA ASN A 4 -7.42 -24.65 13.07
C ASN A 4 -5.93 -24.44 12.78
N PRO A 5 -5.06 -25.48 12.95
CA PRO A 5 -3.62 -25.35 12.71
C PRO A 5 -3.30 -24.99 11.26
N ASP A 6 -4.21 -25.31 10.34
CA ASP A 6 -4.09 -24.97 8.93
C ASP A 6 -4.31 -23.47 8.64
N ARG A 7 -4.91 -22.70 9.56
CA ARG A 7 -5.19 -21.29 9.32
C ARG A 7 -4.06 -20.41 9.85
N LEU A 8 -3.38 -19.70 8.95
CA LEU A 8 -2.35 -18.73 9.24
C LEU A 8 -2.93 -17.31 9.32
N CYS A 9 -2.73 -16.66 10.46
CA CYS A 9 -3.00 -15.23 10.61
C CYS A 9 -1.88 -14.40 9.96
N VAL A 10 -2.25 -13.55 9.00
CA VAL A 10 -1.39 -12.55 8.39
C VAL A 10 -1.95 -11.16 8.66
N TRP A 11 -1.11 -10.26 9.16
CA TRP A 11 -1.48 -8.88 9.47
C TRP A 11 -0.75 -7.92 8.54
N PRO A 12 -1.39 -6.84 8.05
CA PRO A 12 -0.72 -5.83 7.24
C PRO A 12 0.52 -5.25 7.94
N GLY A 13 0.44 -5.04 9.25
CA GLY A 13 1.55 -4.55 10.07
C GLY A 13 2.80 -5.45 10.09
N TYR A 14 2.75 -6.69 9.59
CA TYR A 14 3.94 -7.52 9.40
C TYR A 14 4.85 -7.04 8.27
N PHE A 15 4.29 -6.31 7.31
CA PHE A 15 4.96 -5.79 6.12
C PHE A 15 5.37 -4.32 6.26
N ASP A 16 5.06 -3.69 7.38
CA ASP A 16 5.32 -2.27 7.59
C ASP A 16 6.83 -1.97 7.62
N MET A 17 7.31 -1.26 6.60
CA MET A 17 8.71 -0.86 6.45
C MET A 17 9.15 0.10 7.57
N LYS A 18 8.24 0.94 8.09
CA LYS A 18 8.54 1.94 9.12
C LYS A 18 8.74 1.30 10.49
N ARG A 19 8.13 0.14 10.73
CA ARG A 19 8.28 -0.60 11.99
C ARG A 19 9.55 -1.42 12.00
N SER A 20 10.23 -1.47 13.14
CA SER A 20 11.36 -2.39 13.36
C SER A 20 10.90 -3.85 13.47
N ARG A 21 11.82 -4.81 13.44
CA ARG A 21 11.49 -6.23 13.68
C ARG A 21 10.91 -6.45 15.07
N ARG A 22 11.47 -5.79 16.09
CA ARG A 22 10.94 -5.81 17.46
C ARG A 22 9.55 -5.16 17.55
N GLY A 23 9.30 -4.13 16.73
CA GLY A 23 8.00 -3.45 16.61
C GLY A 23 6.92 -4.22 15.84
N GLY A 24 7.23 -5.42 15.35
CA GLY A 24 6.26 -6.34 14.76
C GLY A 24 6.40 -6.57 13.25
N ARG A 25 7.37 -5.95 12.57
CA ARG A 25 7.69 -6.32 11.18
C ARG A 25 8.27 -7.73 11.14
N ARG A 26 7.73 -8.60 10.28
CA ARG A 26 8.17 -10.00 10.15
C ARG A 26 9.04 -10.24 8.93
N VAL A 27 8.85 -9.46 7.87
CA VAL A 27 9.61 -9.57 6.61
C VAL A 27 10.88 -8.71 6.61
N PRO A 28 11.89 -9.06 5.77
CA PRO A 28 13.05 -8.20 5.51
C PRO A 28 12.61 -6.86 4.90
N LYS A 29 13.50 -5.85 4.91
CA LYS A 29 13.19 -4.55 4.32
C LYS A 29 12.86 -4.67 2.83
N ASP A 30 13.47 -5.63 2.14
CA ASP A 30 13.27 -5.84 0.71
C ASP A 30 11.85 -6.26 0.36
N ALA A 31 11.20 -7.04 1.22
CA ALA A 31 9.81 -7.47 1.09
C ALA A 31 8.83 -6.63 1.94
N SER A 32 9.23 -5.43 2.38
CA SER A 32 8.38 -4.53 3.19
C SER A 32 7.82 -3.37 2.36
N VAL A 33 6.71 -2.79 2.82
CA VAL A 33 5.96 -1.71 2.16
C VAL A 33 5.76 -0.51 3.08
N LEU A 34 5.68 0.71 2.51
CA LEU A 34 5.70 1.97 3.28
C LEU A 34 4.38 2.29 4.00
N LYS A 35 3.27 1.76 3.50
CA LYS A 35 1.91 1.91 4.04
C LYS A 35 1.13 0.62 3.76
N PRO A 36 1.27 -0.42 4.61
CA PRO A 36 0.57 -1.68 4.38
C PRO A 36 -0.93 -1.52 4.67
N ASP A 37 -1.74 -1.80 3.66
CA ASP A 37 -3.19 -1.84 3.71
C ASP A 37 -3.72 -3.27 3.56
N LEU A 38 -4.93 -3.53 4.07
CA LEU A 38 -5.54 -4.87 3.99
C LEU A 38 -5.87 -5.27 2.55
N GLU A 39 -6.29 -4.29 1.75
CA GLU A 39 -6.64 -4.50 0.34
C GLU A 39 -5.40 -4.83 -0.49
N GLY A 40 -4.35 -4.01 -0.37
CA GLY A 40 -3.05 -4.29 -0.98
C GLY A 40 -2.50 -5.66 -0.60
N LEU A 41 -2.62 -6.04 0.69
CA LEU A 41 -2.22 -7.38 1.15
C LEU A 41 -3.04 -8.48 0.48
N PHE A 42 -4.36 -8.31 0.35
CA PHE A 42 -5.24 -9.27 -0.30
C PHE A 42 -4.92 -9.41 -1.79
N MET A 43 -4.72 -8.30 -2.50
CA MET A 43 -4.38 -8.31 -3.92
C MET A 43 -3.02 -8.95 -4.17
N ALA A 44 -2.01 -8.64 -3.35
CA ALA A 44 -0.71 -9.29 -3.42
C ALA A 44 -0.80 -10.79 -3.15
N ALA A 45 -1.54 -11.21 -2.12
CA ALA A 45 -1.78 -12.62 -1.83
C ALA A 45 -2.42 -13.36 -3.01
N ARG A 46 -3.40 -12.75 -3.68
CA ARG A 46 -4.01 -13.33 -4.89
C ARG A 46 -3.06 -13.35 -6.07
N ALA A 47 -2.26 -12.31 -6.26
CA ALA A 47 -1.28 -12.22 -7.34
C ALA A 47 -0.17 -13.28 -7.22
N VAL A 48 0.21 -13.66 -5.99
CA VAL A 48 1.13 -14.78 -5.74
C VAL A 48 0.47 -16.15 -6.04
N GLY A 49 -0.86 -16.21 -6.14
CA GLY A 49 -1.58 -17.45 -6.45
C GLY A 49 -2.29 -18.10 -5.26
N LEU A 50 -2.42 -17.41 -4.11
CA LEU A 50 -3.20 -17.94 -2.99
C LEU A 50 -4.70 -17.96 -3.34
N ARG A 51 -5.29 -19.16 -3.28
CA ARG A 51 -6.71 -19.38 -3.58
C ARG A 51 -7.60 -19.35 -2.33
N LYS A 52 -7.14 -19.96 -1.23
CA LYS A 52 -7.90 -20.09 0.03
C LYS A 52 -7.52 -18.97 1.00
N ILE A 53 -8.09 -17.78 0.80
CA ILE A 53 -7.88 -16.62 1.66
C ILE A 53 -9.21 -16.04 2.15
N LYS A 54 -9.26 -15.61 3.42
CA LYS A 54 -10.42 -14.93 4.01
C LYS A 54 -9.99 -13.58 4.59
N ARG A 55 -10.69 -12.52 4.20
CA ARG A 55 -10.50 -11.16 4.71
C ARG A 55 -11.38 -10.92 5.93
N GLU A 56 -10.80 -10.37 6.99
CA GLU A 56 -11.52 -9.89 8.17
C GLU A 56 -11.18 -8.40 8.38
N GLU A 57 -12.14 -7.55 8.02
CA GLU A 57 -12.07 -6.11 8.23
C GLU A 57 -12.35 -5.78 9.70
N HIS A 58 -11.98 -4.57 10.14
CA HIS A 58 -12.18 -4.05 11.50
C HIS A 58 -11.54 -4.84 12.65
N THR A 59 -10.71 -5.84 12.35
CA THR A 59 -9.98 -6.59 13.37
C THR A 59 -8.66 -5.88 13.69
N SER A 60 -8.35 -5.75 14.98
CA SER A 60 -7.09 -5.18 15.45
C SER A 60 -6.12 -6.27 15.91
N HIS A 61 -4.83 -6.06 15.66
CA HIS A 61 -3.80 -6.92 16.21
C HIS A 61 -3.80 -6.82 17.75
N PRO A 62 -3.67 -7.91 18.52
CA PRO A 62 -3.75 -7.87 19.99
C PRO A 62 -2.78 -6.87 20.64
N ARG A 63 -1.55 -6.79 20.14
CA ARG A 63 -0.55 -5.79 20.58
C ARG A 63 -0.81 -4.35 20.10
N ARG A 64 -1.84 -4.12 19.26
CA ARG A 64 -2.18 -2.82 18.65
C ARG A 64 -3.70 -2.67 18.52
N PRO A 65 -4.43 -2.56 19.65
CA PRO A 65 -5.90 -2.56 19.65
C PRO A 65 -6.51 -1.38 18.87
N HIS A 66 -5.83 -0.23 18.80
CA HIS A 66 -6.33 0.96 18.10
C HIS A 66 -6.13 0.94 16.57
N GLY A 67 -5.34 0.00 16.04
CA GLY A 67 -4.90 0.05 14.64
C GLY A 67 -5.99 -0.26 13.61
N ARG A 68 -6.98 -1.11 13.95
CA ARG A 68 -8.06 -1.57 13.06
C ARG A 68 -7.57 -1.92 11.64
N GLU A 69 -6.35 -2.46 11.56
CA GLU A 69 -5.65 -2.73 10.30
C GLU A 69 -6.28 -3.88 9.50
N GLY A 70 -7.14 -4.68 10.15
CA GLY A 70 -7.72 -5.88 9.59
C GLY A 70 -6.75 -7.05 9.58
N ARG A 71 -7.28 -8.25 9.32
CA ARG A 71 -6.50 -9.49 9.25
C ARG A 71 -6.83 -10.25 7.97
N LEU A 72 -5.82 -10.93 7.43
CA LEU A 72 -5.98 -11.92 6.39
C LEU A 72 -5.73 -13.32 6.97
N TRP A 73 -6.67 -14.23 6.77
CA TRP A 73 -6.49 -15.65 7.00
C TRP A 73 -6.03 -16.33 5.72
N VAL A 74 -4.99 -17.16 5.83
CA VAL A 74 -4.44 -17.96 4.73
C VAL A 74 -4.40 -19.42 5.15
N SER A 75 -4.81 -20.35 4.29
CA SER A 75 -4.63 -21.79 4.54
C SER A 75 -3.18 -22.19 4.27
N SER A 76 -2.54 -22.87 5.23
CA SER A 76 -1.15 -23.35 5.14
C SER A 76 -1.03 -24.47 4.12
N SER A 77 -1.95 -25.43 4.14
CA SER A 77 -2.05 -26.51 3.15
C SER A 77 -2.28 -25.95 1.75
N GLY A 78 -3.21 -24.99 1.60
CA GLY A 78 -3.47 -24.32 0.33
C GLY A 78 -2.28 -23.50 -0.17
N ALA A 79 -1.49 -22.89 0.71
CA ALA A 79 -0.28 -22.17 0.35
C ALA A 79 0.82 -23.12 -0.13
N LYS A 80 1.01 -24.26 0.56
CA LYS A 80 1.96 -25.30 0.16
C LYS A 80 1.59 -25.89 -1.21
N GLU A 81 0.31 -26.15 -1.45
CA GLU A 81 -0.18 -26.68 -2.72
C GLU A 81 -0.05 -25.66 -3.87
N SER A 82 -0.42 -24.40 -3.63
CA SER A 82 -0.49 -23.41 -4.72
C SER A 82 0.88 -22.81 -5.07
N ILE A 83 1.75 -22.64 -4.07
CA ILE A 83 2.99 -21.85 -4.21
C ILE A 83 4.23 -22.69 -3.88
N GLY A 84 4.06 -23.84 -3.22
CA GLY A 84 5.18 -24.63 -2.70
C GLY A 84 5.80 -24.06 -1.41
N ALA A 85 5.26 -22.96 -0.88
CA ALA A 85 5.80 -22.33 0.33
C ALA A 85 5.67 -23.29 1.53
N GLY A 86 6.80 -23.78 2.03
CA GLY A 86 6.86 -24.74 3.12
C GLY A 86 6.76 -24.08 4.49
N SER A 87 7.04 -22.78 4.57
CA SER A 87 7.08 -22.02 5.82
C SER A 87 6.25 -20.75 5.77
N LYS A 88 5.80 -20.31 6.95
CA LYS A 88 5.11 -19.03 7.12
C LYS A 88 5.98 -17.86 6.69
N GLU A 89 7.29 -17.92 6.94
CA GLU A 89 8.21 -16.82 6.63
C GLU A 89 8.41 -16.67 5.13
N GLU A 90 8.59 -17.77 4.42
CA GLU A 90 8.68 -17.81 2.96
C GLU A 90 7.40 -17.25 2.33
N LEU A 91 6.23 -17.70 2.81
CA LEU A 91 4.95 -17.17 2.37
C LEU A 91 4.86 -15.65 2.54
N LEU A 92 5.27 -15.13 3.71
CA LEU A 92 5.29 -13.69 3.95
C LEU A 92 6.30 -12.97 3.04
N GLN A 93 7.47 -13.54 2.79
CA GLN A 93 8.45 -12.93 1.89
C GLN A 93 7.94 -12.86 0.45
N LEU A 94 7.31 -13.91 -0.05
CA LEU A 94 6.73 -13.97 -1.39
C LEU A 94 5.62 -12.93 -1.58
N ILE A 95 4.67 -12.86 -0.63
CA ILE A 95 3.61 -11.85 -0.65
C ILE A 95 4.21 -10.45 -0.60
N GLY A 96 5.21 -10.22 0.26
CA GLY A 96 5.83 -8.91 0.44
C GLY A 96 6.63 -8.46 -0.79
N GLY A 97 7.33 -9.39 -1.45
CA GLY A 97 8.02 -9.15 -2.72
C GLY A 97 7.05 -8.74 -3.82
N GLN A 98 6.00 -9.53 -4.04
CA GLN A 98 4.96 -9.23 -5.02
C GLN A 98 4.27 -7.89 -4.74
N TRP A 99 3.95 -7.61 -3.48
CA TRP A 99 3.31 -6.36 -3.10
C TRP A 99 4.19 -5.14 -3.40
N ARG A 100 5.50 -5.25 -3.12
CA ARG A 100 6.44 -4.18 -3.41
C ARG A 100 6.59 -3.96 -4.91
N GLU A 101 6.60 -5.02 -5.70
CA GLU A 101 6.63 -4.93 -7.15
C GLU A 101 5.37 -4.23 -7.68
N MET A 102 4.19 -4.58 -7.16
CA MET A 102 2.94 -3.88 -7.49
C MET A 102 3.02 -2.38 -7.18
N GLN A 103 3.55 -1.98 -6.01
CA GLN A 103 3.71 -0.55 -5.68
C GLN A 103 4.72 0.15 -6.59
N ARG A 104 5.81 -0.54 -6.97
CA ARG A 104 6.82 0.00 -7.90
C ARG A 104 6.22 0.21 -9.29
N ASN A 105 5.47 -0.76 -9.79
CA ASN A 105 4.83 -0.69 -11.10
C ASN A 105 3.78 0.41 -11.13
N GLN A 106 2.97 0.58 -10.07
CA GLN A 106 2.02 1.69 -9.95
C GLN A 106 2.71 3.05 -9.95
N ARG A 107 3.83 3.18 -9.22
CA ARG A 107 4.60 4.42 -9.19
C ARG A 107 5.21 4.73 -10.56
N GLN A 108 5.81 3.74 -11.22
CA GLN A 108 6.38 3.91 -12.56
C GLN A 108 5.30 4.26 -13.59
N ALA A 109 4.12 3.62 -13.52
CA ALA A 109 2.99 3.96 -14.38
C ALA A 109 2.53 5.41 -14.17
N ALA A 110 2.39 5.85 -12.90
CA ALA A 110 2.05 7.24 -12.59
C ALA A 110 3.12 8.23 -13.09
N GLU A 111 4.41 7.91 -12.90
CA GLU A 111 5.52 8.72 -13.42
C GLU A 111 5.48 8.79 -14.96
N GLN A 112 5.25 7.67 -15.65
CA GLN A 112 5.09 7.64 -17.11
C GLN A 112 3.87 8.44 -17.58
N GLU A 113 2.74 8.38 -16.88
CA GLU A 113 1.56 9.19 -17.21
C GLU A 113 1.81 10.69 -17.02
N THR A 114 2.48 11.07 -15.93
CA THR A 114 2.86 12.47 -15.71
C THR A 114 3.83 12.98 -16.77
N ALA A 115 4.76 12.13 -17.23
CA ALA A 115 5.71 12.45 -18.28
C ALA A 115 5.06 12.53 -19.67
N ARG A 116 4.13 11.62 -20.00
CA ARG A 116 3.39 11.62 -21.27
C ARG A 116 2.48 12.85 -21.44
N GLY A 117 2.07 13.48 -20.34
CA GLY A 117 1.20 14.65 -20.37
C GLY A 117 -0.23 14.34 -20.83
N PRO A 118 -1.10 15.35 -20.93
CA PRO A 118 -2.50 15.14 -21.30
C PRO A 118 -2.63 14.61 -22.73
N LYS A 119 -3.53 13.64 -22.93
CA LYS A 119 -3.78 13.03 -24.25
C LYS A 119 -4.22 14.08 -25.28
N THR A 120 -3.77 13.91 -26.52
CA THR A 120 -4.14 14.80 -27.65
C THR A 120 -5.66 14.82 -27.80
N GLY A 121 -6.30 15.96 -27.51
CA GLY A 121 -7.76 16.14 -27.54
C GLY A 121 -8.37 16.70 -26.26
N ASP A 122 -7.69 16.57 -25.11
CA ASP A 122 -8.16 17.08 -23.82
C ASP A 122 -7.93 18.60 -23.67
N ARG A 123 -8.73 19.41 -24.38
CA ARG A 123 -8.68 20.89 -24.27
C ARG A 123 -8.92 21.38 -22.84
N ARG A 124 -9.75 20.66 -22.05
CA ARG A 124 -10.08 21.01 -20.65
C ARG A 124 -8.92 20.78 -19.68
N ALA A 125 -8.13 19.72 -19.85
CA ALA A 125 -6.96 19.46 -19.00
C ALA A 125 -5.82 20.45 -19.29
N ARG A 126 -5.68 20.86 -20.56
CA ARG A 126 -4.66 21.83 -20.99
C ARG A 126 -4.95 23.26 -20.52
N SER A 127 -6.22 23.67 -20.42
CA SER A 127 -6.61 25.02 -20.00
C SER A 127 -6.42 25.26 -18.49
N GLN A 128 -6.58 24.24 -17.64
CA GLN A 128 -6.39 24.41 -16.19
C GLN A 128 -4.93 24.69 -15.78
N ARG A 129 -3.93 24.18 -16.52
CA ARG A 129 -2.51 24.49 -16.25
C ARG A 129 -2.11 25.93 -16.60
N LYS A 130 -2.87 26.66 -17.42
CA LYS A 130 -2.53 28.03 -17.84
C LYS A 130 -2.88 29.12 -16.82
N ASN A 131 -3.76 28.85 -15.85
CA ASN A 131 -4.31 29.91 -14.98
C ASN A 131 -3.54 30.10 -13.66
N THR A 132 -2.44 29.38 -13.42
CA THR A 132 -1.70 29.44 -12.14
C THR A 132 -0.56 30.48 -12.13
N GLN A 133 -0.32 31.21 -13.23
CA GLN A 133 0.74 32.23 -13.33
C GLN A 133 0.30 33.69 -13.08
N GLN A 134 -0.95 33.97 -12.69
CA GLN A 134 -1.46 35.34 -12.49
C GLN A 134 -1.73 35.75 -11.04
N ARG A 135 -1.06 35.14 -10.05
CA ARG A 135 -1.17 35.57 -8.63
C ARG A 135 0.18 35.77 -7.95
N SER A 136 1.02 36.62 -8.52
CA SER A 136 2.16 37.21 -7.80
C SER A 136 2.40 38.66 -8.25
N SER A 137 1.41 39.52 -8.06
CA SER A 137 1.60 40.98 -8.09
C SER A 137 0.87 41.57 -6.90
N PHE A 138 1.46 41.35 -5.72
CA PHE A 138 1.08 41.99 -4.46
C PHE A 138 1.24 43.51 -4.63
N LYS A 139 0.12 44.18 -4.90
CA LYS A 139 0.03 45.62 -5.18
C LYS A 139 0.41 46.39 -3.90
N LYS A 140 1.62 46.95 -3.88
CA LYS A 140 2.17 47.82 -2.82
C LYS A 140 1.22 49.02 -2.65
N ARG A 141 0.45 49.08 -1.56
CA ARG A 141 -0.47 50.19 -1.25
C ARG A 141 0.36 51.47 -1.05
N LYS A 142 0.09 52.52 -1.83
CA LYS A 142 0.68 53.86 -1.68
C LYS A 142 0.11 54.50 -0.41
N ASN A 143 0.99 54.96 0.48
CA ASN A 143 0.64 55.72 1.69
C ASN A 143 -0.09 57.01 1.32
N PHE A 144 -1.26 57.23 1.93
CA PHE A 144 -2.02 58.47 1.87
C PHE A 144 -1.47 59.43 2.94
N LYS A 145 -0.90 60.56 2.52
CA LYS A 145 -0.34 61.59 3.41
C LYS A 145 -1.47 62.56 3.77
N LYS A 146 -1.95 62.54 5.02
CA LYS A 146 -2.86 63.56 5.57
C LYS A 146 -2.14 64.91 5.58
N ARG A 147 -2.80 65.95 5.06
CA ARG A 147 -2.63 67.35 5.48
C ARG A 147 -3.88 67.75 6.23
#